data_AF-A0A9P5PV03-F1
#
_entry.id   AF-A0A9P5PV03-F1
#
_cell.length_a   1.000
_cell.length_b   1.000
_cell.length_c   1.000
_cell.angle_alpha   90.00
_cell.angle_beta   90.00
_cell.angle_gamma   90.00
#
_symmetry.space_group_name_H-M   'P 1'
#
loop_
_entity.id
_entity.type
_entity.pdbx_description
1 polymer ?
#
loop_
_entity_poly.entity_id
_entity_poly.type
_entity_poly.pdbx_seq_one_letter_code
_entity_poly.pdbx_strand_id
1 'polypeptide(L)'
;SSYSYSKIKAVSSAMVFLYDWMLMLPVELDVVWSKKLRPLDILYIIQRYMPFVDTIGILFVGKDDVELYGTNRTKNVSYLVYHQWMQVLGLLLIYLCEAIVILAMRTWALWEKDIRLTVGLPIFFVGCWVPCLYTMHLFLSSQTYIPSPVPQVGCVIVAAESTFFLVWVILMVYEAGKLMYV
;
A
#
# COMPACT_ATOMS: atom_id res chain seq x y z
N SER A 1 -29.87 8.79 -1.74
CA SER A 1 -29.13 8.31 -2.93
C SER A 1 -27.68 7.95 -2.62
N SER A 2 -26.88 8.84 -2.00
CA SER A 2 -25.45 8.66 -1.70
C SER A 2 -25.05 7.38 -0.96
N TYR A 3 -25.93 6.86 -0.08
CA TYR A 3 -25.69 5.62 0.68
C TYR A 3 -25.75 4.34 -0.16
N SER A 4 -26.49 4.34 -1.28
CA SER A 4 -26.54 3.18 -2.19
C SER A 4 -25.26 3.11 -3.02
N TYR A 5 -24.76 4.26 -3.49
CA TYR A 5 -23.51 4.34 -4.25
C TYR A 5 -22.28 3.92 -3.46
N SER A 6 -22.20 4.20 -2.15
CA SER A 6 -21.07 3.78 -1.32
C SER A 6 -20.99 2.26 -1.18
N LYS A 7 -22.15 1.59 -0.99
CA LYS A 7 -22.22 0.12 -0.94
C LYS A 7 -21.82 -0.53 -2.25
N ILE A 8 -22.30 0.00 -3.37
CA ILE A 8 -21.96 -0.53 -4.71
C ILE A 8 -20.45 -0.43 -4.93
N LYS A 9 -19.81 0.71 -4.63
CA LYS A 9 -18.37 0.88 -4.78
C LYS A 9 -17.55 -0.10 -3.93
N ALA A 10 -17.94 -0.29 -2.67
CA ALA A 10 -17.25 -1.22 -1.77
C ALA A 10 -17.36 -2.67 -2.27
N VAL A 11 -18.55 -3.09 -2.71
CA VAL A 11 -18.79 -4.43 -3.24
C VAL A 11 -18.00 -4.63 -4.54
N SER A 12 -18.04 -3.67 -5.47
CA SER A 12 -17.27 -3.76 -6.72
C SER A 12 -15.76 -3.86 -6.46
N SER A 13 -15.22 -3.05 -5.54
CA SER A 13 -13.80 -3.12 -5.16
C SER A 13 -13.42 -4.49 -4.58
N ALA A 14 -14.24 -5.02 -3.66
CA ALA A 14 -14.01 -6.33 -3.07
C ALA A 14 -14.09 -7.46 -4.11
N MET A 15 -15.01 -7.37 -5.07
CA MET A 15 -15.14 -8.37 -6.15
C MET A 15 -13.94 -8.36 -7.08
N VAL A 16 -13.46 -7.18 -7.49
CA VAL A 16 -12.26 -7.07 -8.33
C VAL A 16 -11.04 -7.63 -7.60
N PHE A 17 -10.89 -7.29 -6.32
CA PHE A 17 -9.79 -7.79 -5.50
C PHE A 17 -9.81 -9.33 -5.36
N LEU A 18 -10.97 -9.91 -5.04
CA LEU A 18 -11.12 -11.37 -4.94
C LEU A 18 -10.89 -12.06 -6.28
N TYR A 19 -11.38 -11.47 -7.37
CA TYR A 19 -11.20 -12.00 -8.72
C TYR A 19 -9.71 -12.06 -9.09
N ASP A 20 -8.98 -10.97 -8.89
CA ASP A 20 -7.54 -10.89 -9.18
C ASP A 20 -6.74 -11.88 -8.31
N TRP A 21 -7.14 -12.03 -7.04
CA TRP A 21 -6.55 -12.99 -6.12
C TRP A 21 -6.79 -14.45 -6.57
N MET A 22 -8.01 -14.80 -6.96
CA MET A 22 -8.34 -16.15 -7.45
C MET A 22 -7.59 -16.47 -8.74
N LEU A 23 -7.41 -15.47 -9.62
CA LEU A 23 -6.75 -15.64 -10.91
C LEU A 23 -5.28 -16.02 -10.76
N MET A 24 -4.55 -15.42 -9.81
CA MET A 24 -3.13 -15.75 -9.58
C MET A 24 -2.90 -16.99 -8.70
N LEU A 25 -3.92 -17.48 -7.99
CA LEU A 25 -3.79 -18.60 -7.05
C LEU A 25 -3.26 -19.91 -7.66
N PRO A 26 -3.72 -20.40 -8.83
CA PRO A 26 -3.22 -21.67 -9.38
C PRO A 26 -1.71 -21.61 -9.69
N VAL A 27 -1.25 -20.49 -10.28
CA VAL A 27 0.17 -20.28 -10.59
C VAL A 27 1.01 -20.20 -9.31
N GLU A 28 0.47 -19.60 -8.25
CA GLU A 28 1.16 -19.49 -6.96
C GLU A 28 1.38 -20.86 -6.31
N LEU A 29 0.35 -21.72 -6.32
CA LEU A 29 0.46 -23.07 -5.74
C LEU A 29 1.56 -23.90 -6.43
N ASP A 30 1.66 -23.78 -7.75
CA ASP A 30 2.65 -24.50 -8.55
C ASP A 30 4.08 -23.94 -8.40
N VAL A 31 4.24 -22.61 -8.25
CA VAL A 31 5.56 -21.96 -8.26
C VAL A 31 6.11 -21.73 -6.85
N VAL A 32 5.28 -21.23 -5.94
CA VAL A 32 5.68 -20.76 -4.60
C VAL A 32 5.53 -21.87 -3.58
N TRP A 33 4.36 -22.53 -3.54
CA TRP A 33 4.05 -23.52 -2.50
C TRP A 33 4.59 -24.92 -2.78
N SER A 34 4.85 -25.25 -4.04
CA SER A 34 5.42 -26.56 -4.43
C SER A 34 6.95 -26.63 -4.32
N LYS A 35 7.63 -25.49 -4.17
CA LYS A 35 9.10 -25.40 -4.11
C LYS A 35 9.58 -24.96 -2.72
N LYS A 36 10.86 -25.16 -2.44
CA LYS A 36 11.49 -24.65 -1.21
C LYS A 36 11.46 -23.11 -1.24
N LEU A 37 10.85 -22.50 -0.21
CA LEU A 37 10.71 -21.05 -0.09
C LEU A 37 12.08 -20.35 -0.11
N ARG A 38 12.28 -19.47 -1.10
CA ARG A 38 13.44 -18.56 -1.14
C ARG A 38 13.05 -17.21 -0.52
N PRO A 39 14.01 -16.35 -0.14
CA PRO A 39 13.72 -15.05 0.45
C PRO A 39 12.80 -14.16 -0.42
N LEU A 40 12.92 -14.24 -1.74
CA LEU A 40 12.06 -13.51 -2.68
C LEU A 40 10.61 -14.02 -2.66
N ASP A 41 10.44 -15.34 -2.50
CA ASP A 41 9.12 -15.97 -2.45
C ASP A 41 8.41 -15.58 -1.14
N ILE A 42 9.15 -15.40 -0.04
CA ILE A 42 8.62 -14.88 1.24
C ILE A 42 8.19 -13.42 1.10
N LEU A 43 9.02 -12.58 0.47
CA LEU A 43 8.68 -11.18 0.24
C LEU A 43 7.41 -11.05 -0.62
N TYR A 44 7.28 -11.89 -1.65
CA TYR A 44 6.08 -11.98 -2.48
C TYR A 44 4.83 -12.35 -1.65
N ILE A 45 4.92 -13.37 -0.80
CA ILE A 45 3.81 -13.75 0.09
C ILE A 45 3.43 -12.59 1.02
N ILE A 46 4.41 -11.94 1.65
CA ILE A 46 4.14 -10.80 2.54
C ILE A 46 3.39 -9.69 1.79
N GLN A 47 3.86 -9.32 0.60
CA GLN A 47 3.19 -8.30 -0.23
C GLN A 47 1.77 -8.69 -0.60
N ARG A 48 1.56 -9.93 -1.04
CA ARG A 48 0.26 -10.40 -1.54
C ARG A 48 -0.79 -10.49 -0.43
N TYR A 49 -0.39 -10.86 0.77
CA TYR A 49 -1.31 -11.05 1.90
C TYR A 49 -1.42 -9.84 2.82
N MET A 50 -0.53 -8.84 2.72
CA MET A 50 -0.57 -7.61 3.50
C MET A 50 -1.92 -6.85 3.39
N PRO A 51 -2.55 -6.68 2.21
CA PRO A 51 -3.84 -6.00 2.10
C PRO A 51 -4.98 -6.67 2.88
N PHE A 52 -4.93 -8.00 3.06
CA PHE A 52 -5.91 -8.71 3.88
C PHE A 52 -5.76 -8.37 5.36
N VAL A 53 -4.53 -8.36 5.86
CA VAL A 53 -4.22 -7.97 7.25
C VAL A 53 -4.65 -6.52 7.50
N ASP A 54 -4.38 -5.64 6.54
CA ASP A 54 -4.76 -4.23 6.58
C ASP A 54 -6.29 -4.04 6.65
N THR A 55 -7.02 -4.72 5.77
CA THR A 55 -8.48 -4.67 5.72
C THR A 55 -9.09 -5.21 7.02
N ILE A 56 -8.54 -6.30 7.55
CA ILE A 56 -8.96 -6.89 8.82
C ILE A 56 -8.72 -5.91 9.97
N GLY A 57 -7.54 -5.27 10.02
CA GLY A 57 -7.19 -4.27 11.04
C GLY A 57 -8.15 -3.08 11.06
N ILE A 58 -8.46 -2.52 9.89
CA ILE A 58 -9.42 -1.41 9.75
C ILE A 58 -10.83 -1.83 10.23
N LEU A 59 -11.27 -3.05 9.89
CA LEU A 59 -12.58 -3.55 10.26
C LEU A 59 -12.72 -3.84 11.76
N PHE A 60 -11.64 -4.25 12.44
CA PHE A 60 -11.64 -4.44 13.89
C PHE A 60 -11.68 -3.10 14.62
N VAL A 61 -10.85 -2.13 14.22
CA VAL A 61 -10.84 -0.78 14.83
C VAL A 61 -12.16 -0.05 14.60
N GLY A 62 -12.74 -0.16 13.41
CA GLY A 62 -14.03 0.47 13.10
C GLY A 62 -15.23 -0.12 13.85
N LYS A 63 -15.09 -1.30 14.48
CA LYS A 63 -16.13 -1.94 15.32
C LYS A 63 -16.04 -1.51 16.79
N ASP A 64 -14.84 -1.34 17.32
CA ASP A 64 -14.62 -0.88 18.71
C ASP A 64 -15.01 0.59 18.92
N ASP A 65 -15.20 1.35 17.84
CA ASP A 65 -15.70 2.73 17.86
C ASP A 65 -17.18 2.84 18.30
N VAL A 66 -17.94 1.74 18.37
CA VAL A 66 -19.35 1.74 18.77
C VAL A 66 -19.53 1.94 20.29
N GLU A 67 -18.57 1.52 21.12
CA GLU A 67 -18.69 1.59 22.59
C GLU A 67 -17.97 2.80 23.23
N LEU A 68 -17.14 3.54 22.47
CA LEU A 68 -16.31 4.63 23.01
C LEU A 68 -16.87 6.04 22.74
N TYR A 69 -18.20 6.18 22.71
CA TYR A 69 -18.86 7.50 22.71
C TYR A 69 -18.68 8.28 24.02
N GLY A 70 -18.00 7.70 25.02
CA GLY A 70 -17.57 8.35 26.24
C GLY A 70 -16.07 8.73 26.22
N THR A 71 -15.78 10.01 25.98
CA THR A 71 -14.65 10.73 26.60
C THR A 71 -13.22 10.65 26.02
N ASN A 72 -12.94 10.08 24.83
CA ASN A 72 -11.57 10.17 24.26
C ASN A 72 -11.51 10.35 22.74
N ARG A 73 -11.92 11.54 22.27
CA ARG A 73 -11.91 11.98 20.87
C ARG A 73 -10.51 11.95 20.21
N THR A 74 -9.44 11.82 20.99
CA THR A 74 -8.04 12.01 20.54
C THR A 74 -7.33 10.70 20.18
N LYS A 75 -7.74 9.55 20.72
CA LYS A 75 -6.96 8.30 20.60
C LYS A 75 -7.18 7.54 19.27
N ASN A 76 -8.37 7.66 18.68
CA ASN A 76 -8.71 6.86 17.50
C ASN A 76 -8.21 7.51 16.19
N VAL A 77 -8.14 8.84 16.14
CA VAL A 77 -7.53 9.57 15.02
C VAL A 77 -6.02 9.27 14.94
N SER A 78 -5.33 9.19 16.08
CA SER A 78 -3.90 8.82 16.09
C SER A 78 -3.63 7.41 15.58
N TYR A 79 -4.54 6.46 15.81
CA TYR A 79 -4.38 5.09 15.31
C TYR A 79 -4.52 5.03 13.79
N LEU A 80 -5.54 5.68 13.21
CA LEU A 80 -5.74 5.72 11.76
C LEU A 80 -4.56 6.37 11.04
N VAL A 81 -4.05 7.47 11.59
CA VAL A 81 -2.86 8.16 11.11
C VAL A 81 -1.62 7.25 11.18
N TYR A 82 -1.39 6.58 12.32
CA TYR A 82 -0.27 5.65 12.48
C TYR A 82 -0.35 4.48 11.51
N HIS A 83 -1.54 3.90 11.32
CA HIS A 83 -1.79 2.82 10.40
C HIS A 83 -1.48 3.22 8.95
N GLN A 84 -1.96 4.38 8.50
CA GLN A 84 -1.67 4.92 7.18
C GLN A 84 -0.16 5.16 6.94
N TRP A 85 0.58 5.63 7.96
CA TRP A 85 2.03 5.75 7.86
C TRP A 85 2.73 4.39 7.79
N MET A 86 2.27 3.41 8.56
CA MET A 86 2.82 2.05 8.56
C MET A 86 2.66 1.37 7.19
N GLN A 87 1.54 1.57 6.51
CA GLN A 87 1.34 1.07 5.15
C GLN A 87 2.38 1.66 4.18
N VAL A 88 2.59 2.98 4.23
CA VAL A 88 3.53 3.69 3.35
C VAL A 88 4.96 3.24 3.59
N LEU A 89 5.35 3.05 4.86
CA LEU A 89 6.66 2.52 5.23
C LEU A 89 6.83 1.06 4.77
N GLY A 90 5.78 0.25 4.89
CA GLY A 90 5.77 -1.12 4.38
C GLY A 90 6.01 -1.17 2.87
N LEU A 91 5.26 -0.37 2.11
CA LEU A 91 5.47 -0.21 0.67
C LEU A 91 6.91 0.25 0.37
N LEU A 92 7.41 1.28 1.03
CA LEU A 92 8.78 1.78 0.82
C LEU A 92 9.82 0.68 1.01
N LEU A 93 9.70 -0.14 2.06
CA LEU A 93 10.62 -1.22 2.34
C LEU A 93 10.56 -2.31 1.27
N ILE A 94 9.36 -2.67 0.82
CA ILE A 94 9.14 -3.60 -0.29
C ILE A 94 9.86 -3.11 -1.57
N TYR A 95 9.61 -1.87 -1.97
CA TYR A 95 10.19 -1.27 -3.17
C TYR A 95 11.71 -1.12 -3.09
N LEU A 96 12.25 -0.85 -1.88
CA LEU A 96 13.69 -0.89 -1.63
C LEU A 96 14.25 -2.30 -1.79
N CYS A 97 13.59 -3.33 -1.25
CA CYS A 97 14.01 -4.71 -1.42
C CYS A 97 14.07 -5.11 -2.89
N GLU A 98 13.06 -4.75 -3.69
CA GLU A 98 13.08 -4.99 -5.14
C GLU A 98 14.25 -4.29 -5.83
N ALA A 99 14.47 -3.00 -5.52
CA ALA A 99 15.58 -2.25 -6.09
C ALA A 99 16.93 -2.88 -5.73
N ILE A 100 17.12 -3.32 -4.49
CA ILE A 100 18.32 -4.02 -4.03
C ILE A 100 18.51 -5.34 -4.80
N VAL A 101 17.45 -6.10 -5.04
CA VAL A 101 17.53 -7.38 -5.77
C VAL A 101 17.94 -7.15 -7.23
N ILE A 102 17.36 -6.14 -7.89
CA ILE A 102 17.73 -5.77 -9.27
C ILE A 102 19.20 -5.36 -9.33
N LEU A 103 19.64 -4.50 -8.40
CA LEU A 103 21.03 -4.05 -8.32
C LEU A 103 21.97 -5.23 -8.03
N ALA A 104 21.60 -6.12 -7.10
CA ALA A 104 22.36 -7.31 -6.78
C ALA A 104 22.56 -8.17 -8.03
N MET A 105 21.48 -8.59 -8.71
CA MET A 105 21.59 -9.41 -9.92
C MET A 105 22.50 -8.79 -10.98
N ARG A 106 22.44 -7.48 -11.18
CA ARG A 106 23.31 -6.76 -12.13
C ARG A 106 24.76 -6.72 -11.66
N THR A 107 25.03 -6.45 -10.39
CA THR A 107 26.40 -6.49 -9.85
C THR A 107 27.03 -7.88 -9.90
N TRP A 108 26.23 -8.94 -9.77
CA TRP A 108 26.68 -10.33 -9.92
C TRP A 108 26.92 -10.72 -11.38
N ALA A 109 26.09 -10.23 -12.31
CA ALA A 109 26.23 -10.51 -13.75
C ALA A 109 27.32 -9.65 -14.42
N LEU A 110 27.54 -8.43 -13.92
CA LEU A 110 28.43 -7.43 -14.50
C LEU A 110 29.67 -7.23 -13.63
N TRP A 111 30.48 -8.28 -13.47
CA TRP A 111 31.86 -8.13 -13.03
C TRP A 111 32.72 -7.39 -14.09
N GLU A 112 32.21 -6.26 -14.61
CA GLU A 112 32.87 -5.19 -15.38
C GLU A 112 31.96 -3.92 -15.47
N LYS A 113 31.43 -3.49 -14.31
CA LYS A 113 31.30 -2.09 -13.86
C LYS A 113 30.66 -1.02 -14.80
N ASP A 114 29.34 -1.02 -14.93
CA ASP A 114 28.56 0.14 -15.40
C ASP A 114 28.05 1.03 -14.24
N ILE A 115 28.84 2.04 -13.86
CA ILE A 115 28.53 2.98 -12.76
C ILE A 115 27.23 3.79 -12.97
N ARG A 116 26.81 3.96 -14.23
CA ARG A 116 25.60 4.72 -14.59
C ARG A 116 24.33 4.10 -14.01
N LEU A 117 24.24 2.78 -13.98
CA LEU A 117 23.07 2.07 -13.44
C LEU A 117 23.09 2.06 -11.91
N THR A 118 24.28 1.91 -11.30
CA THR A 118 24.46 1.93 -9.84
C THR A 118 24.07 3.28 -9.22
N VAL A 119 24.27 4.38 -9.95
CA VAL A 119 23.96 5.74 -9.46
C VAL A 119 22.60 6.25 -9.97
N GLY A 120 22.24 5.98 -11.22
CA GLY A 120 21.00 6.47 -11.82
C GLY A 120 19.74 5.90 -11.17
N LEU A 121 19.72 4.60 -10.86
CA LEU A 121 18.56 3.93 -10.27
C LEU A 121 18.21 4.42 -8.85
N PRO A 122 19.16 4.59 -7.90
CA PRO A 122 18.83 5.15 -6.59
C PRO A 122 18.42 6.62 -6.66
N ILE A 123 18.97 7.41 -7.59
CA ILE A 123 18.52 8.80 -7.80
C ILE A 123 17.06 8.82 -8.28
N PHE A 124 16.72 7.97 -9.25
CA PHE A 124 15.35 7.83 -9.74
C PHE A 124 14.39 7.36 -8.64
N PHE A 125 14.82 6.39 -7.82
CA PHE A 125 14.07 5.94 -6.64
C PHE A 125 13.74 7.10 -5.70
N VAL A 126 14.75 7.86 -5.27
CA VAL A 126 14.54 9.00 -4.35
C VAL A 126 13.67 10.08 -5.01
N GLY A 127 13.88 10.35 -6.31
CA GLY A 127 13.10 11.33 -7.08
C GLY A 127 11.60 11.00 -7.16
N CYS A 128 11.22 9.73 -7.24
CA CYS A 128 9.82 9.29 -7.22
C CYS A 128 9.25 9.21 -5.79
N TRP A 129 10.05 8.78 -4.82
CA TRP A 129 9.57 8.57 -3.45
C TRP A 129 9.36 9.84 -2.64
N VAL A 130 10.21 10.85 -2.81
CA VAL A 130 10.09 12.12 -2.07
C VAL A 130 8.74 12.82 -2.32
N PRO A 131 8.28 12.98 -3.58
CA PRO A 131 6.94 13.51 -3.85
C PRO A 131 5.81 12.66 -3.23
N CYS A 132 5.90 11.33 -3.27
CA CYS A 132 4.90 10.44 -2.67
C CYS A 132 4.75 10.68 -1.16
N LEU A 133 5.87 10.74 -0.43
CA LEU A 133 5.87 11.01 1.01
C LEU A 133 5.30 12.40 1.32
N TYR A 134 5.63 13.40 0.51
CA TYR A 134 5.12 14.76 0.66
C TYR A 134 3.60 14.83 0.46
N THR A 135 3.08 14.28 -0.64
CA THR A 135 1.63 14.26 -0.91
C THR A 135 0.86 13.46 0.13
N MET A 136 1.47 12.40 0.67
CA MET A 136 0.85 11.60 1.73
C MET A 136 0.79 12.36 3.05
N HIS A 137 1.87 13.06 3.43
CA HIS A 137 1.86 13.92 4.61
C HIS A 137 0.77 15.00 4.52
N LEU A 138 0.65 15.64 3.35
CA LEU A 138 -0.38 16.64 3.09
C LEU A 138 -1.79 16.03 3.20
N PHE A 139 -1.99 14.85 2.61
CA PHE A 139 -3.27 14.14 2.66
C PHE A 139 -3.67 13.81 4.10
N LEU A 140 -2.73 13.30 4.92
CA LEU A 140 -2.98 12.97 6.32
C LEU A 140 -3.30 14.21 7.16
N SER A 141 -2.61 15.31 6.92
CA SER A 141 -2.87 16.58 7.62
C SER A 141 -4.19 17.23 7.21
N SER A 142 -4.70 16.93 6.02
CA SER A 142 -5.93 17.51 5.45
C SER A 142 -7.19 16.70 5.79
N GLN A 143 -7.05 15.50 6.40
CA GLN A 143 -8.21 14.65 6.70
C GLN A 143 -9.08 15.24 7.81
N THR A 144 -10.37 15.43 7.50
CA THR A 144 -11.39 15.77 8.48
C THR A 144 -12.31 14.59 8.72
N TYR A 145 -12.64 14.38 10.00
CA TYR A 145 -13.40 13.22 10.46
C TYR A 145 -14.73 13.66 11.07
N ILE A 146 -15.83 13.01 10.72
CA ILE A 146 -17.14 13.21 11.37
C ILE A 146 -17.65 11.89 11.95
N PRO A 147 -18.48 11.94 13.01
CA PRO A 147 -19.20 10.76 13.46
C PRO A 147 -20.12 10.22 12.36
N SER A 148 -20.09 8.90 12.16
CA SER A 148 -20.99 8.25 11.21
C SER A 148 -22.46 8.43 11.64
N PRO A 149 -23.39 8.69 10.70
CA PRO A 149 -24.81 8.71 11.00
C PRO A 149 -25.39 7.32 11.30
N VAL A 150 -24.58 6.26 11.18
CA VAL A 150 -24.98 4.88 11.48
C VAL A 150 -24.29 4.42 12.78
N PRO A 151 -25.04 3.96 13.80
CA PRO A 151 -24.52 3.68 15.15
C PRO A 151 -23.56 2.47 15.24
N GLN A 152 -23.24 1.81 14.12
CA GLN A 152 -22.43 0.58 14.05
C GLN A 152 -21.07 0.78 13.34
N VAL A 153 -20.81 1.99 12.84
CA VAL A 153 -19.58 2.32 12.12
C VAL A 153 -18.95 3.51 12.82
N GLY A 154 -17.66 3.40 13.11
CA GLY A 154 -16.88 4.46 13.71
C GLY A 154 -16.75 5.75 12.89
N CYS A 155 -15.72 6.52 13.18
CA CYS A 155 -15.51 7.84 12.57
C CYS A 155 -15.26 7.72 11.05
N VAL A 156 -15.92 8.56 10.25
CA VAL A 156 -15.82 8.53 8.77
C VAL A 156 -15.06 9.76 8.28
N ILE A 157 -14.15 9.54 7.33
CA ILE A 157 -13.39 10.59 6.63
C ILE A 157 -14.32 11.28 5.63
N VAL A 158 -14.51 12.59 5.75
CA VAL A 158 -15.47 13.36 4.92
C VAL A 158 -14.78 14.19 3.87
N ALA A 159 -13.66 14.78 4.23
CA ALA A 159 -12.87 15.60 3.34
C ALA A 159 -11.41 15.25 3.53
N ALA A 160 -10.71 15.14 2.40
CA ALA A 160 -9.28 14.97 2.32
C ALA A 160 -8.82 15.58 0.99
N GLU A 161 -7.53 15.88 0.90
CA GLU A 161 -6.96 16.47 -0.30
C GLU A 161 -7.17 15.57 -1.54
N SER A 162 -7.67 16.12 -2.64
CA SER A 162 -7.89 15.36 -3.87
C SER A 162 -6.60 14.92 -4.56
N THR A 163 -5.45 15.44 -4.14
CA THR A 163 -4.14 15.25 -4.78
C THR A 163 -3.54 13.85 -4.57
N PHE A 164 -4.16 13.01 -3.73
CA PHE A 164 -3.65 11.66 -3.41
C PHE A 164 -3.52 10.74 -4.64
N PHE A 165 -4.32 10.94 -5.69
CA PHE A 165 -4.21 10.13 -6.91
C PHE A 165 -2.82 10.23 -7.57
N LEU A 166 -2.08 11.33 -7.35
CA LEU A 166 -0.74 11.52 -7.90
C LEU A 166 0.25 10.48 -7.39
N VAL A 167 0.07 9.96 -6.17
CA VAL A 167 0.91 8.88 -5.62
C VAL A 167 0.86 7.66 -6.53
N TRP A 168 -0.33 7.25 -6.95
CA TRP A 168 -0.52 6.10 -7.85
C TRP A 168 0.09 6.34 -9.22
N VAL A 169 -0.03 7.56 -9.75
CA VAL A 169 0.59 7.93 -11.03
C VAL A 169 2.12 7.84 -10.94
N ILE A 170 2.71 8.36 -9.88
CA ILE A 170 4.17 8.33 -9.68
C ILE A 170 4.66 6.88 -9.50
N LEU A 171 3.92 6.04 -8.76
CA LEU A 171 4.26 4.63 -8.60
C LEU A 171 4.18 3.87 -9.93
N MET A 172 3.18 4.13 -10.77
CA MET A 172 3.08 3.54 -12.11
C MET A 172 4.25 3.98 -13.01
N VAL A 173 4.64 5.25 -12.94
CA VAL A 173 5.83 5.76 -13.65
C VAL A 173 7.10 5.08 -13.14
N TYR A 174 7.22 4.86 -11.84
CA TYR A 174 8.36 4.16 -11.24
C TYR A 174 8.45 2.71 -11.72
N GLU A 175 7.32 1.99 -11.75
CA GLU A 175 7.25 0.62 -12.30
C GLU A 175 7.65 0.57 -13.77
N ALA A 176 7.07 1.45 -14.60
CA ALA A 176 7.41 1.54 -16.01
C ALA A 176 8.90 1.91 -16.23
N GLY A 177 9.42 2.82 -15.40
CA GLY A 177 10.82 3.22 -15.40
C GLY A 177 11.75 2.04 -15.12
N LYS A 178 11.50 1.29 -14.04
CA LYS A 178 12.28 0.09 -13.68
C LYS A 178 12.36 -0.90 -14.85
N LEU A 179 11.22 -1.17 -15.51
CA LEU A 179 11.15 -2.13 -16.63
C LEU A 179 11.98 -1.71 -17.85
N MET A 180 12.21 -0.41 -18.07
CA MET A 180 13.06 0.06 -19.17
C MET A 180 14.56 -0.10 -18.89
N TYR A 181 14.96 -0.23 -17.62
CA TYR A 181 16.36 -0.38 -17.20
C TYR A 181 16.75 -1.84 -16.92
N VAL A 182 15.80 -2.78 -16.96
CA VAL A 182 16.02 -4.23 -16.86
C VAL A 182 16.02 -4.82 -18.27
#